data_AF-A0A8T3WER3-F1
#
_entry.id   AF-A0A8T3WER3-F1
#
_cell.length_a   1.000
_cell.length_b   1.000
_cell.length_c   1.000
_cell.angle_alpha   90.00
_cell.angle_beta   90.00
_cell.angle_gamma   90.00
#
_symmetry.space_group_name_H-M   'P 1'
#
loop_
_entity.id
_entity.type
_entity.pdbx_description
1 polymer ?
#
loop_
_entity_poly.entity_id
_entity_poly.type
_entity_poly.pdbx_seq_one_letter_code
_entity_poly.pdbx_strand_id
1 'polypeptide(L)'
;MSIRGIKSSVDDKIPVNTILVSVFDKEGISDFVNELIKINPNLCIVSSGGTYSHLKKYFEKNIVEVSDYTAFPEMEGGLVKTLHPKIYVGILGERNNIEHKRYLESIGGKYIDMVIVNLYPFSEVITRENSIFEDARGNIDIGGPASLRAAAKNFLGCVAVCGLDDYAPLVNEIRKGGGTTLATRFKLSIKTLKKIADYDAQIASYFSRFDLESQGVVDNYLTK
;
A
#
# COMPACT_ATOMS: atom_id res chain seq x y z
N MET A 1 -7.03 -22.82 18.60
CA MET A 1 -7.70 -22.93 17.29
C MET A 1 -6.62 -23.27 16.26
N SER A 2 -6.61 -24.50 15.72
CA SER A 2 -5.65 -24.90 14.68
C SER A 2 -6.13 -24.31 13.35
N ILE A 3 -5.23 -23.67 12.59
CA ILE A 3 -5.50 -23.20 11.23
C ILE A 3 -5.60 -24.45 10.34
N ARG A 4 -6.76 -25.11 10.33
CA ARG A 4 -7.03 -26.26 9.46
C ARG A 4 -7.26 -25.75 8.03
N GLY A 5 -6.66 -26.40 7.04
CA GLY A 5 -6.95 -26.16 5.62
C GLY A 5 -5.89 -25.37 4.82
N ILE A 6 -4.64 -25.28 5.28
CA ILE A 6 -3.55 -24.78 4.41
C ILE A 6 -3.42 -25.74 3.22
N LYS A 7 -3.77 -25.27 2.02
CA LYS A 7 -3.84 -26.08 0.79
C LYS A 7 -2.47 -26.42 0.20
N SER A 8 -1.39 -25.76 0.63
CA SER A 8 -0.03 -25.97 0.12
C SER A 8 1.04 -25.51 1.11
N SER A 9 2.23 -26.10 1.06
CA SER A 9 3.41 -25.60 1.78
C SER A 9 3.75 -24.18 1.32
N VAL A 10 4.18 -23.32 2.25
CA VAL A 10 4.59 -21.94 1.99
C VAL A 10 6.02 -21.72 2.46
N ASP A 11 6.74 -20.81 1.79
CA ASP A 11 8.08 -20.44 2.22
C ASP A 11 8.00 -19.59 3.50
N ASP A 12 8.75 -19.99 4.53
CA ASP A 12 8.90 -19.16 5.72
C ASP A 12 9.52 -17.81 5.35
N LYS A 13 10.60 -17.84 4.56
CA LYS A 13 11.35 -16.65 4.19
C LYS A 13 11.06 -16.21 2.77
N ILE A 14 10.66 -14.95 2.61
CA ILE A 14 10.50 -14.30 1.30
C ILE A 14 11.56 -13.19 1.16
N PRO A 15 12.55 -13.35 0.26
CA PRO A 15 13.49 -12.28 -0.08
C PRO A 15 12.76 -11.07 -0.67
N VAL A 16 13.26 -9.87 -0.37
CA VAL A 16 12.66 -8.62 -0.87
C VAL A 16 13.38 -8.20 -2.16
N ASN A 17 12.73 -8.42 -3.30
CA ASN A 17 13.23 -8.12 -4.64
C ASN A 17 12.47 -6.98 -5.31
N THR A 18 11.18 -6.83 -5.00
CA THR A 18 10.32 -5.76 -5.52
C THR A 18 9.49 -5.16 -4.39
N ILE A 19 9.54 -3.84 -4.25
CA ILE A 19 8.70 -3.08 -3.31
C ILE A 19 7.76 -2.12 -4.05
N LEU A 20 6.56 -1.93 -3.50
CA LEU A 20 5.67 -0.83 -3.85
C LEU A 20 5.70 0.21 -2.73
N VAL A 21 6.05 1.46 -3.05
CA VAL A 21 6.15 2.55 -2.07
C VAL A 21 5.21 3.69 -2.44
N SER A 22 4.21 3.93 -1.59
CA SER A 22 3.25 5.02 -1.77
C SER A 22 2.89 5.61 -0.41
N VAL A 23 3.68 6.58 0.05
CA VAL A 23 3.54 7.17 1.38
C VAL A 23 3.05 8.62 1.29
N PHE A 24 2.12 9.00 2.15
CA PHE A 24 1.75 10.39 2.37
C PHE A 24 2.83 11.13 3.19
N ASP A 25 3.26 10.57 4.31
CA ASP A 25 4.35 11.11 5.12
C ASP A 25 5.68 10.50 4.67
N LYS A 26 6.67 11.35 4.43
CA LYS A 26 7.98 10.97 3.87
C LYS A 26 9.02 10.79 4.97
N GLU A 27 8.64 10.93 6.24
CA GLU A 27 9.53 10.66 7.36
C GLU A 27 10.15 9.25 7.25
N GLY A 28 11.47 9.16 7.39
CA GLY A 28 12.23 7.91 7.42
C GLY A 28 12.23 7.05 6.15
N ILE A 29 11.43 7.35 5.12
CA ILE A 29 11.25 6.45 3.97
C ILE A 29 12.53 6.30 3.15
N SER A 30 13.28 7.39 2.95
CA SER A 30 14.53 7.38 2.20
C SER A 30 15.59 6.54 2.91
N ASP A 31 15.72 6.67 4.23
CA ASP A 31 16.65 5.85 5.00
C ASP A 31 16.27 4.37 4.98
N PHE A 32 14.97 4.06 5.12
CA PHE A 32 14.47 2.70 5.03
C PHE A 32 14.77 2.06 3.67
N VAL A 33 14.47 2.77 2.58
CA VAL A 33 14.76 2.30 1.22
C VAL A 33 16.27 2.13 0.98
N ASN A 34 17.09 3.06 1.47
CA ASN A 34 18.55 2.98 1.37
C ASN A 34 19.10 1.71 2.06
N GLU A 35 18.60 1.38 3.25
CA GLU A 35 19.00 0.16 3.95
C GLU A 35 18.57 -1.11 3.20
N LEU A 36 17.41 -1.12 2.54
CA LEU A 36 16.98 -2.24 1.69
C LEU A 36 17.86 -2.37 0.44
N ILE A 37 18.26 -1.28 -0.20
CA ILE A 37 19.19 -1.28 -1.34
C ILE A 37 20.56 -1.80 -0.93
N LYS A 38 21.08 -1.44 0.26
CA LYS A 38 22.35 -1.98 0.78
C LYS A 38 22.30 -3.50 0.95
N ILE A 39 21.14 -4.04 1.32
CA ILE A 39 20.94 -5.50 1.45
C ILE A 39 20.79 -6.15 0.07
N ASN A 40 20.04 -5.53 -0.84
CA ASN A 40 19.80 -6.01 -2.20
C ASN A 40 20.04 -4.89 -3.23
N PRO A 41 21.23 -4.80 -3.84
CA PRO A 41 21.53 -3.78 -4.84
C PRO A 41 20.67 -3.84 -6.11
N ASN A 42 19.96 -4.95 -6.35
CA ASN A 42 19.06 -5.17 -7.49
C ASN A 42 17.58 -4.93 -7.13
N LEU A 43 17.30 -4.37 -5.95
CA LEU A 43 15.94 -4.11 -5.47
C LEU A 43 15.16 -3.23 -6.46
N CYS A 44 14.03 -3.73 -6.97
CA CYS A 44 13.11 -3.00 -7.83
C CYS A 44 12.13 -2.19 -6.99
N ILE A 45 12.10 -0.87 -7.16
CA ILE A 45 11.27 0.05 -6.38
C ILE A 45 10.22 0.64 -7.31
N VAL A 46 8.96 0.26 -7.13
CA VAL A 46 7.81 0.86 -7.83
C VAL A 46 7.22 1.92 -6.90
N SER A 47 7.08 3.17 -7.36
CA SER A 47 6.62 4.27 -6.49
C SER A 47 5.65 5.22 -7.17
N SER A 48 4.73 5.80 -6.39
CA SER A 48 3.66 6.69 -6.88
C SER A 48 4.07 8.17 -6.83
N GLY A 49 3.75 8.93 -7.87
CA GLY A 49 3.84 10.40 -7.99
C GLY A 49 4.78 11.12 -7.01
N GLY A 50 4.21 11.70 -5.94
CA GLY A 50 4.96 12.47 -4.95
C GLY A 50 5.99 11.65 -4.14
N THR A 51 5.72 10.36 -3.92
CA THR A 51 6.70 9.45 -3.29
C THR A 51 7.86 9.16 -4.25
N TYR A 52 7.56 8.90 -5.53
CA TYR A 52 8.56 8.72 -6.57
C TYR A 52 9.46 9.96 -6.69
N SER A 53 8.85 11.14 -6.77
CA SER A 53 9.55 12.43 -6.84
C SER A 53 10.45 12.69 -5.62
N HIS A 54 10.04 12.23 -4.44
CA HIS A 54 10.87 12.32 -3.23
C HIS A 54 12.07 11.36 -3.32
N LEU A 55 11.81 10.06 -3.54
CA LEU A 55 12.83 9.02 -3.54
C LEU A 55 13.85 9.18 -4.69
N LYS A 56 13.43 9.68 -5.85
CA LYS A 56 14.30 9.94 -7.02
C LYS A 56 15.42 10.94 -6.71
N LYS A 57 15.26 11.80 -5.69
CA LYS A 57 16.33 12.71 -5.22
C LYS A 57 17.48 11.98 -4.53
N TYR A 58 17.23 10.78 -4.04
CA TYR A 58 18.19 9.98 -3.27
C TYR A 58 18.70 8.77 -4.06
N PHE A 59 17.90 8.26 -5.01
CA PHE A 59 18.19 7.04 -5.75
C PHE A 59 18.02 7.26 -7.26
N GLU A 60 19.12 7.12 -8.01
CA GLU A 60 19.09 7.21 -9.47
C GLU A 60 18.75 5.88 -10.15
N LYS A 61 19.02 4.75 -9.48
CA LYS A 61 18.87 3.40 -10.04
C LYS A 61 17.73 2.65 -9.38
N ASN A 62 17.12 1.76 -10.16
CA ASN A 62 16.12 0.79 -9.73
C ASN A 62 14.80 1.36 -9.19
N ILE A 63 14.57 2.67 -9.32
CA ILE A 63 13.28 3.30 -9.02
C ILE A 63 12.49 3.55 -10.31
N VAL A 64 11.25 3.09 -10.33
CA VAL A 64 10.32 3.17 -11.47
C VAL A 64 9.03 3.81 -10.98
N GLU A 65 8.51 4.75 -11.74
CA GLU A 65 7.21 5.34 -11.43
C GLU A 65 6.09 4.34 -11.72
N VAL A 66 4.99 4.41 -10.96
CA VAL A 66 3.83 3.53 -11.17
C VAL A 66 3.30 3.61 -12.60
N SER A 67 3.25 4.81 -13.19
CA SER A 67 2.82 5.04 -14.58
C SER A 67 3.67 4.27 -15.59
N ASP A 68 4.99 4.35 -15.46
CA ASP A 68 5.94 3.61 -16.29
C ASP A 68 5.82 2.10 -16.06
N TYR A 69 5.66 1.67 -14.81
CA TYR A 69 5.50 0.26 -14.47
C TYR A 69 4.23 -0.33 -15.09
N THR A 70 3.11 0.39 -15.05
CA THR A 70 1.81 -0.08 -15.56
C THR A 70 1.60 0.20 -17.05
N ALA A 71 2.40 1.08 -17.66
CA ALA A 71 2.14 1.69 -18.95
C ALA A 71 0.78 2.41 -19.02
N PHE A 72 0.30 2.91 -17.88
CA PHE A 72 -0.95 3.64 -17.75
C PHE A 72 -0.66 5.04 -17.18
N PRO A 73 -0.96 6.13 -17.92
CA PRO A 73 -0.66 7.47 -17.47
C PRO A 73 -1.49 7.82 -16.22
N GLU A 74 -0.91 8.63 -15.34
CA GLU A 74 -1.64 9.13 -14.17
C GLU A 74 -2.73 10.11 -14.61
N MET A 75 -3.96 9.91 -14.13
CA MET A 75 -5.06 10.84 -14.35
C MET A 75 -4.75 12.18 -13.67
N GLU A 76 -5.14 13.29 -14.30
CA GLU A 76 -5.05 14.62 -13.69
C GLU A 76 -5.80 14.66 -12.35
N GLY A 77 -5.17 15.20 -11.31
CA GLY A 77 -5.66 15.14 -9.92
C GLY A 77 -5.34 13.84 -9.17
N GLY A 78 -4.74 12.84 -9.83
CA GLY A 78 -4.17 11.67 -9.16
C GLY A 78 -5.17 10.70 -8.52
N LEU A 79 -6.43 10.74 -8.96
CA LEU A 79 -7.53 9.92 -8.41
C LEU A 79 -7.25 8.41 -8.52
N VAL A 80 -6.68 7.98 -9.65
CA VAL A 80 -6.41 6.57 -9.94
C VAL A 80 -4.94 6.43 -10.35
N LYS A 81 -4.11 5.92 -9.42
CA LYS A 81 -2.68 5.67 -9.66
C LYS A 81 -2.36 4.18 -9.60
N THR A 82 -2.64 3.56 -8.46
CA THR A 82 -2.17 2.19 -8.14
C THR A 82 -3.19 1.10 -8.46
N LEU A 83 -4.45 1.45 -8.78
CA LEU A 83 -5.57 0.54 -9.08
C LEU A 83 -5.42 -0.12 -10.47
N HIS A 84 -4.38 -0.93 -10.63
CA HIS A 84 -4.04 -1.58 -11.90
C HIS A 84 -3.79 -3.09 -11.73
N PRO A 85 -4.28 -3.96 -12.64
CA PRO A 85 -4.09 -5.41 -12.54
C PRO A 85 -2.62 -5.82 -12.38
N LYS A 86 -1.69 -5.17 -13.08
CA LYS A 86 -0.24 -5.45 -12.96
C LYS A 86 0.32 -5.27 -11.54
N ILE A 87 -0.24 -4.35 -10.76
CA ILE A 87 0.13 -4.16 -9.35
C ILE A 87 -0.57 -5.21 -8.50
N TYR A 88 -1.90 -5.36 -8.64
CA TYR A 88 -2.68 -6.24 -7.76
C TYR A 88 -2.41 -7.72 -7.98
N VAL A 89 -2.12 -8.16 -9.20
CA VAL A 89 -1.64 -9.52 -9.49
C VAL A 89 -0.24 -9.73 -8.91
N GLY A 90 0.62 -8.70 -8.96
CA GLY A 90 1.93 -8.73 -8.31
C GLY A 90 1.85 -8.90 -6.79
N ILE A 91 0.86 -8.26 -6.15
CA ILE A 91 0.63 -8.36 -4.69
C ILE A 91 -0.10 -9.65 -4.31
N LEU A 92 -1.17 -10.01 -5.03
CA LEU A 92 -2.11 -11.08 -4.66
C LEU A 92 -1.76 -12.44 -5.28
N GLY A 93 -0.88 -12.48 -6.27
CA GLY A 93 -0.49 -13.71 -6.93
C GLY A 93 0.12 -14.69 -5.92
N GLU A 94 -0.47 -15.87 -5.83
CA GLU A 94 0.08 -16.98 -5.03
C GLU A 94 1.28 -17.60 -5.76
N ARG A 95 2.46 -17.54 -5.14
CA ARG A 95 3.72 -17.98 -5.76
C ARG A 95 3.75 -19.45 -6.17
N ASN A 96 3.01 -20.29 -5.43
CA ASN A 96 2.91 -21.74 -5.68
C ASN A 96 1.76 -22.11 -6.63
N ASN A 97 1.03 -21.13 -7.17
CA ASN A 97 -0.03 -21.33 -8.14
C ASN A 97 0.50 -21.04 -9.55
N ILE A 98 0.57 -22.08 -10.38
CA ILE A 98 1.13 -22.00 -11.74
C ILE A 98 0.34 -21.07 -12.65
N GLU A 99 -0.99 -21.00 -12.50
CA GLU A 99 -1.84 -20.13 -13.31
C GLU A 99 -1.65 -18.66 -12.92
N HIS A 100 -1.50 -18.36 -11.63
CA HIS A 100 -1.16 -17.01 -11.17
C HIS A 100 0.20 -16.57 -11.71
N LYS A 101 1.21 -17.45 -11.68
CA LYS A 101 2.53 -17.17 -12.23
C LYS A 101 2.46 -16.88 -13.74
N ARG A 102 1.78 -17.74 -14.52
CA ARG A 102 1.61 -17.54 -15.97
C ARG A 102 0.90 -16.24 -16.29
N TYR A 103 -0.15 -15.90 -15.55
CA TYR A 103 -0.89 -14.66 -15.76
C TYR A 103 -0.06 -13.42 -15.41
N LEU A 104 0.72 -13.48 -14.33
CA LEU A 104 1.64 -12.40 -13.96
C LEU A 104 2.72 -12.18 -15.04
N GLU A 105 3.29 -13.26 -15.57
CA GLU A 105 4.27 -13.22 -16.66
C GLU A 105 3.65 -12.64 -17.95
N SER A 106 2.42 -13.04 -18.30
CA SER A 106 1.77 -12.58 -19.54
C SER A 106 1.45 -11.08 -19.55
N ILE A 107 1.23 -10.47 -18.39
CA ILE A 107 1.05 -9.02 -18.24
C ILE A 107 2.37 -8.27 -17.98
N GLY A 108 3.52 -8.97 -18.09
CA GLY A 108 4.85 -8.42 -17.84
C GLY A 108 5.05 -7.91 -16.40
N GLY A 109 4.30 -8.47 -15.44
CA GLY A 109 4.34 -8.11 -14.04
C GLY A 109 5.44 -8.83 -13.27
N LYS A 110 5.70 -8.35 -12.05
CA LYS A 110 6.56 -9.01 -11.07
C LYS A 110 5.80 -9.16 -9.75
N TYR A 111 6.18 -10.18 -8.98
CA TYR A 111 5.68 -10.31 -7.61
C TYR A 111 6.16 -9.11 -6.80
N ILE A 112 5.28 -8.52 -6.00
CA ILE A 112 5.59 -7.46 -5.05
C ILE A 112 5.76 -8.15 -3.69
N ASP A 113 6.97 -8.06 -3.13
CA ASP A 113 7.33 -8.75 -1.89
C ASP A 113 6.99 -7.88 -0.66
N MET A 114 6.89 -6.56 -0.84
CA MET A 114 6.64 -5.59 0.22
C MET A 114 5.83 -4.41 -0.31
N VAL A 115 4.75 -4.06 0.40
CA VAL A 115 3.94 -2.86 0.15
C VAL A 115 4.12 -1.90 1.33
N ILE A 116 4.59 -0.69 1.05
CA ILE A 116 4.86 0.36 2.04
C ILE A 116 3.92 1.53 1.77
N VAL A 117 2.97 1.73 2.67
CA VAL A 117 1.95 2.78 2.56
C VAL A 117 1.62 3.30 3.95
N ASN A 118 1.77 4.62 4.15
CA ASN A 118 1.12 5.30 5.27
C ASN A 118 -0.05 6.11 4.72
N LEU A 119 -1.20 5.98 5.37
CA LEU A 119 -2.43 6.64 4.97
C LEU A 119 -2.37 8.11 5.37
N TYR A 120 -2.93 8.97 4.51
CA TYR A 120 -3.17 10.36 4.88
C TYR A 120 -4.04 10.41 6.15
N PRO A 121 -3.66 11.16 7.21
CA PRO A 121 -4.48 11.26 8.41
C PRO A 121 -5.79 11.99 8.10
N PHE A 122 -6.85 11.23 7.84
CA PHE A 122 -8.20 11.76 7.62
C PHE A 122 -8.66 12.63 8.81
N SER A 123 -8.22 12.30 10.03
CA SER A 123 -8.40 13.11 11.23
C SER A 123 -7.92 14.56 11.07
N GLU A 124 -6.85 14.81 10.32
CA GLU A 124 -6.34 16.17 10.09
C GLU A 124 -7.17 16.95 9.08
N VAL A 125 -7.88 16.27 8.17
CA VAL A 125 -8.79 16.93 7.21
C VAL A 125 -9.99 17.48 7.95
N ILE A 126 -10.58 16.66 8.80
CA ILE A 126 -11.86 16.95 9.48
C ILE A 126 -11.71 17.92 10.67
N THR A 127 -10.47 18.23 11.10
CA THR A 127 -10.19 19.19 12.17
C THR A 127 -9.82 20.58 11.67
N ARG A 128 -9.63 20.76 10.36
CA ARG A 128 -9.36 22.09 9.77
C ARG A 128 -10.58 22.99 9.94
N GLU A 129 -10.36 24.17 10.51
CA GLU A 129 -11.36 25.24 10.52
C GLU A 129 -11.81 25.49 9.08
N ASN A 130 -13.13 25.38 8.83
CA ASN A 130 -13.78 25.50 7.52
C ASN A 130 -13.62 24.32 6.55
N SER A 131 -13.21 23.11 7.00
CA SER A 131 -13.33 21.94 6.11
C SER A 131 -14.80 21.73 5.73
N ILE A 132 -15.11 21.90 4.45
CA ILE A 132 -16.44 21.58 3.92
C ILE A 132 -16.52 20.09 3.64
N PHE A 133 -17.73 19.53 3.70
CA PHE A 133 -17.96 18.09 3.48
C PHE A 133 -17.30 17.56 2.19
N GLU A 134 -17.27 18.37 1.12
CA GLU A 134 -16.60 18.03 -0.14
C GLU A 134 -15.08 17.87 -0.01
N ASP A 135 -14.41 18.65 0.84
CA ASP A 135 -12.98 18.49 1.08
C ASP A 135 -12.71 17.16 1.78
N ALA A 136 -13.51 16.83 2.78
CA ALA A 136 -13.40 15.54 3.47
C ALA A 136 -13.67 14.39 2.50
N ARG A 137 -14.74 14.46 1.70
CA ARG A 137 -15.10 13.45 0.70
C ARG A 137 -13.99 13.28 -0.35
N GLY A 138 -13.40 14.37 -0.83
CA GLY A 138 -12.35 14.37 -1.85
C GLY A 138 -11.01 13.83 -1.35
N ASN A 139 -10.75 13.87 -0.04
CA ASN A 139 -9.50 13.40 0.57
C ASN A 139 -9.56 11.94 1.08
N ILE A 140 -10.63 11.20 0.78
CA ILE A 140 -10.71 9.77 1.09
C ILE A 140 -9.75 9.00 0.17
N ASP A 141 -8.78 8.31 0.76
CA ASP A 141 -7.81 7.49 0.04
C ASP A 141 -8.42 6.13 -0.32
N ILE A 142 -8.40 5.79 -1.60
CA ILE A 142 -8.84 4.50 -2.12
C ILE A 142 -7.66 3.56 -2.36
N GLY A 143 -6.59 4.08 -2.98
CA GLY A 143 -5.45 3.28 -3.43
C GLY A 143 -4.59 2.76 -2.28
N GLY A 144 -4.38 3.58 -1.25
CA GLY A 144 -3.62 3.22 -0.06
C GLY A 144 -4.24 2.04 0.69
N PRO A 145 -5.50 2.14 1.16
CA PRO A 145 -6.17 1.04 1.83
C PRO A 145 -6.31 -0.20 0.94
N ALA A 146 -6.59 -0.06 -0.34
CA ALA A 146 -6.73 -1.20 -1.25
C ALA A 146 -5.42 -2.01 -1.39
N SER A 147 -4.27 -1.34 -1.58
CA SER A 147 -2.96 -2.00 -1.69
C SER A 147 -2.50 -2.62 -0.36
N LEU A 148 -2.72 -1.94 0.76
CA LEU A 148 -2.45 -2.48 2.10
C LEU A 148 -3.32 -3.72 2.41
N ARG A 149 -4.62 -3.67 2.10
CA ARG A 149 -5.53 -4.82 2.25
C ARG A 149 -5.08 -6.00 1.40
N ALA A 150 -4.67 -5.75 0.16
CA ALA A 150 -4.18 -6.78 -0.74
C ALA A 150 -2.91 -7.47 -0.19
N ALA A 151 -1.93 -6.68 0.29
CA ALA A 151 -0.70 -7.20 0.88
C ALA A 151 -0.98 -7.96 2.18
N ALA A 152 -1.84 -7.42 3.06
CA ALA A 152 -2.21 -8.07 4.31
C ALA A 152 -2.96 -9.39 4.07
N LYS A 153 -3.83 -9.46 3.05
CA LYS A 153 -4.48 -10.71 2.63
C LYS A 153 -3.44 -11.74 2.19
N ASN A 154 -2.49 -11.34 1.34
CA ASN A 154 -1.46 -12.23 0.80
C ASN A 154 -0.18 -12.28 1.65
N PHE A 155 -0.31 -12.26 2.98
CA PHE A 155 0.82 -12.30 3.91
C PHE A 155 1.72 -13.53 3.72
N LEU A 156 1.27 -14.55 2.99
CA LEU A 156 2.09 -15.70 2.61
C LEU A 156 3.25 -15.31 1.69
N GLY A 157 3.06 -14.32 0.81
CA GLY A 157 4.04 -13.92 -0.20
C GLY A 157 4.40 -12.43 -0.22
N CYS A 158 3.73 -11.59 0.54
CA CYS A 158 3.95 -10.14 0.59
C CYS A 158 3.87 -9.63 2.03
N VAL A 159 4.75 -8.70 2.42
CA VAL A 159 4.63 -7.98 3.70
C VAL A 159 3.93 -6.64 3.49
N ALA A 160 3.02 -6.28 4.40
CA ALA A 160 2.38 -4.96 4.41
C ALA A 160 3.01 -4.10 5.51
N VAL A 161 3.43 -2.88 5.18
CA VAL A 161 4.15 -1.96 6.08
C VAL A 161 3.40 -0.64 6.12
N CYS A 162 2.89 -0.26 7.30
CA CYS A 162 2.02 0.91 7.46
C CYS A 162 2.44 1.89 8.56
N GLY A 163 3.59 1.68 9.21
CA GLY A 163 4.11 2.58 10.23
C GLY A 163 5.64 2.65 10.24
N LEU A 164 6.17 3.77 10.70
CA LEU A 164 7.62 4.04 10.81
C LEU A 164 8.31 3.07 11.79
N ASP A 165 7.59 2.65 12.82
CA ASP A 165 8.04 1.71 13.85
C ASP A 165 8.35 0.30 13.29
N ASP A 166 7.91 0.00 12.07
CA ASP A 166 8.19 -1.27 11.39
C ASP A 166 9.55 -1.29 10.66
N TYR A 167 10.10 -0.12 10.30
CA TYR A 167 11.24 -0.02 9.38
C TYR A 167 12.50 -0.67 9.94
N ALA A 168 12.96 -0.24 11.12
CA ALA A 168 14.20 -0.75 11.71
C ALA A 168 14.12 -2.26 12.06
N PRO A 169 13.03 -2.78 12.67
CA PRO A 169 12.87 -4.22 12.86
C PRO A 169 12.92 -5.01 11.56
N LEU A 170 12.25 -4.55 10.49
CA LEU A 170 12.24 -5.23 9.20
C LEU A 170 13.63 -5.25 8.54
N VAL A 171 14.34 -4.13 8.52
CA VAL A 171 15.72 -4.07 8.00
C VAL A 171 16.61 -5.08 8.72
N ASN A 172 16.53 -5.12 10.05
CA ASN A 172 17.33 -6.04 10.86
C ASN A 172 16.98 -7.51 10.59
N GLU A 173 15.69 -7.83 10.45
CA GLU A 173 15.22 -9.17 10.10
C GLU A 173 15.74 -9.58 8.70
N ILE A 174 15.53 -8.74 7.69
CA ILE A 174 15.91 -9.03 6.31
C ILE A 174 17.43 -9.19 6.19
N ARG A 175 18.22 -8.31 6.83
CA ARG A 175 19.69 -8.37 6.82
C ARG A 175 20.23 -9.67 7.42
N LYS A 176 19.66 -10.11 8.55
CA LYS A 176 20.11 -11.33 9.24
C LYS A 176 19.57 -12.61 8.59
N GLY A 177 18.34 -12.53 8.08
CA GLY A 177 17.54 -13.70 7.70
C GLY A 177 17.51 -13.98 6.20
N GLY A 178 17.85 -13.00 5.35
CA GLY A 178 17.74 -13.10 3.89
C GLY A 178 16.35 -12.80 3.33
N GLY A 179 15.41 -12.35 4.17
CA GLY A 179 14.03 -12.09 3.79
C GLY A 179 13.12 -11.86 4.99
N THR A 180 11.85 -11.59 4.72
CA THR A 180 10.83 -11.50 5.78
C THR A 180 10.36 -12.90 6.17
N THR A 181 10.08 -13.14 7.45
CA THR A 181 9.56 -14.41 7.96
C THR A 181 8.04 -14.45 7.89
N LEU A 182 7.44 -15.65 7.84
CA LEU A 182 6.00 -15.81 7.80
C LEU A 182 5.34 -15.20 9.04
N ALA A 183 5.97 -15.36 10.20
CA ALA A 183 5.52 -14.79 11.47
C ALA A 183 5.45 -13.26 11.41
N THR A 184 6.49 -12.60 10.88
CA THR A 184 6.52 -11.14 10.73
C THR A 184 5.49 -10.66 9.71
N ARG A 185 5.36 -11.34 8.56
CA ARG A 185 4.32 -11.00 7.57
C ARG A 185 2.91 -11.09 8.15
N PHE A 186 2.62 -12.13 8.94
CA PHE A 186 1.33 -12.29 9.61
C PHE A 186 1.10 -11.26 10.73
N LYS A 187 2.13 -10.95 11.54
CA LYS A 187 2.03 -9.89 12.55
C LYS A 187 1.67 -8.55 11.92
N LEU A 188 2.35 -8.20 10.82
CA LEU A 188 2.13 -6.94 10.14
C LEU A 188 0.82 -6.91 9.34
N SER A 189 0.31 -8.04 8.88
CA SER A 189 -1.02 -8.11 8.27
C SER A 189 -2.12 -7.76 9.28
N ILE A 190 -2.03 -8.25 10.52
CA ILE A 190 -2.95 -7.88 11.60
C ILE A 190 -2.87 -6.38 11.91
N LYS A 191 -1.65 -5.84 12.07
CA LYS A 191 -1.44 -4.40 12.31
C LYS A 191 -2.06 -3.56 11.19
N THR A 192 -1.80 -3.95 9.95
CA THR A 192 -2.30 -3.28 8.75
C THR A 192 -3.83 -3.29 8.71
N LEU A 193 -4.47 -4.45 8.90
CA LEU A 193 -5.93 -4.56 8.90
C LEU A 193 -6.60 -3.74 10.00
N LYS A 194 -5.98 -3.64 11.18
CA LYS A 194 -6.44 -2.74 12.25
C LYS A 194 -6.37 -1.27 11.82
N LYS A 195 -5.24 -0.85 11.23
CA LYS A 195 -5.07 0.53 10.74
C LYS A 195 -6.10 0.91 9.68
N ILE A 196 -6.45 -0.03 8.79
CA ILE A 196 -7.52 0.16 7.79
C ILE A 196 -8.88 0.28 8.47
N ALA A 197 -9.20 -0.60 9.42
CA ALA A 197 -10.47 -0.54 10.15
C ALA A 197 -10.62 0.80 10.90
N ASP A 198 -9.56 1.29 11.54
CA ASP A 198 -9.55 2.59 12.22
C ASP A 198 -9.74 3.76 11.24
N TYR A 199 -9.20 3.64 10.01
CA TYR A 199 -9.36 4.64 8.96
C TYR A 199 -10.81 4.71 8.47
N ASP A 200 -11.40 3.55 8.13
CA ASP A 200 -12.78 3.46 7.67
C ASP A 200 -13.78 3.91 8.76
N ALA A 201 -13.51 3.59 10.03
CA ALA A 201 -14.32 4.03 11.15
C ALA A 201 -14.33 5.55 11.33
N GLN A 202 -13.20 6.23 11.11
CA GLN A 202 -13.12 7.69 11.16
C GLN A 202 -13.96 8.34 10.06
N ILE A 203 -13.90 7.79 8.83
CA ILE A 203 -14.72 8.27 7.70
C ILE A 203 -16.20 8.10 8.01
N ALA A 204 -16.61 6.91 8.44
CA ALA A 204 -18.00 6.63 8.76
C ALA A 204 -18.52 7.52 9.91
N SER A 205 -17.73 7.71 10.96
CA SER A 205 -18.07 8.59 12.08
C SER A 205 -18.14 10.07 11.70
N TYR A 206 -17.37 10.51 10.71
CA TYR A 206 -17.48 11.87 10.18
C TYR A 206 -18.75 12.02 9.34
N PHE A 207 -19.02 11.10 8.41
CA PHE A 207 -20.22 11.14 7.57
C PHE A 207 -21.51 11.04 8.37
N SER A 208 -21.53 10.30 9.49
CA SER A 208 -22.72 10.18 10.34
C SER A 208 -23.13 11.47 11.05
N ARG A 209 -22.32 12.54 10.97
CA ARG A 209 -22.66 13.87 11.53
C ARG A 209 -23.51 14.71 10.59
N PHE A 210 -23.63 14.29 9.33
CA PHE A 210 -24.35 15.01 8.30
C PHE A 210 -25.67 14.30 8.03
N ASP A 211 -26.74 15.08 8.04
CA ASP A 211 -28.04 14.65 7.55
C ASP A 211 -28.32 15.43 6.27
N LEU A 212 -28.21 14.73 5.15
CA LEU A 212 -28.32 15.30 3.82
C LEU A 212 -29.71 15.92 3.60
N GLU A 213 -30.78 15.34 4.15
CA GLU A 213 -32.15 15.79 3.96
C GLU A 213 -32.47 17.04 4.80
N SER A 214 -32.13 17.03 6.10
CA SER A 214 -32.49 18.14 6.99
C SER A 214 -31.60 19.38 6.86
N GLN A 215 -30.42 19.24 6.26
CA GLN A 215 -29.47 20.34 6.09
C GLN A 215 -29.55 21.02 4.71
N GLY A 216 -30.50 20.64 3.85
CA GLY A 216 -30.64 21.21 2.49
C GLY A 216 -29.43 20.97 1.58
N VAL A 217 -28.55 20.04 1.96
CA VAL A 217 -27.31 19.73 1.22
C VAL A 217 -27.64 18.88 -0.01
N VAL A 218 -28.71 18.08 0.04
CA VAL A 218 -29.22 17.31 -1.13
C VAL A 218 -29.46 18.21 -2.33
N ASP A 219 -30.02 19.41 -2.13
CA ASP A 219 -30.33 20.35 -3.21
C ASP A 219 -29.07 20.89 -3.92
N ASN A 220 -27.90 20.80 -3.28
CA ASN A 220 -26.61 21.15 -3.89
C ASN A 220 -26.03 20.00 -4.74
N TYR A 221 -26.46 18.76 -4.51
CA TYR A 221 -26.00 17.57 -5.26
C TYR A 221 -26.96 17.17 -6.38
N LEU A 222 -28.25 17.48 -6.25
CA LEU A 222 -29.24 17.16 -7.25
C LEU A 222 -29.25 18.21 -8.36
N THR A 223 -29.34 17.73 -9.60
CA THR A 223 -29.61 18.61 -10.74
C THR A 223 -31.04 19.15 -10.58
N LYS A 224 -31.20 20.47 -10.63
CA LYS A 224 -32.53 21.12 -10.64
C LYS A 224 -33.31 20.79 -11.90
#